data_AF-H1W1C9-F1
#
_entry.id   AF-H1W1C9-F1
#
_cell.length_a   1.000
_cell.length_b   1.000
_cell.length_c   1.000
_cell.angle_alpha   90.00
_cell.angle_beta   90.00
_cell.angle_gamma   90.00
#
_symmetry.space_group_name_H-M   'P 1'
#
loop_
_entity.id
_entity.type
_entity.pdbx_description
1 polymer ?
#
loop_
_entity_poly.entity_id
_entity_poly.type
_entity_poly.pdbx_seq_one_letter_code
_entity_poly.pdbx_strand_id
1 'polypeptide(L)'
;MPGVDNIELELETLLADEDGLNEEVTMGLIRNLKIPSPNTNPPPSDKEVLFPSYLINLVTSEMWNNGFVKESERFLANVMQSIQQEVMQHDGDEAINPGAFWLSNVHEMLSFVFLAEDWYEAQKTDNYEYDRLLEIVKHDLESLEFNIYHTWMKVLKKKLHKMIIPAIIESQSLPGFVTNESSRFLGKLLQSNSTPAYSMDNLLSLLNSVFRAMKAYYLEDSIITQTITELLRLVGVTAFNDLLMRRNFLSWKRGLQINYNITRIEEWCKSHDMPEGTLQLEHLM
;
A
#
# COMPACT_ATOMS: atom_id res chain seq x y z
N MET A 1 -9.78 31.83 -36.62
CA MET A 1 -8.99 32.76 -35.79
C MET A 1 -7.54 32.31 -35.90
N PRO A 2 -6.54 33.18 -36.19
CA PRO A 2 -5.18 32.75 -36.57
C PRO A 2 -4.31 32.14 -35.44
N GLY A 3 -4.87 31.83 -34.28
CA GLY A 3 -4.13 31.34 -33.10
C GLY A 3 -4.55 29.96 -32.58
N VAL A 4 -5.66 29.39 -33.07
CA VAL A 4 -6.13 28.06 -32.65
C VAL A 4 -5.34 26.97 -33.38
N ASP A 5 -5.16 27.13 -34.71
CA ASP A 5 -4.36 26.23 -35.55
C ASP A 5 -2.89 26.10 -35.09
N ASN A 6 -2.36 27.10 -34.37
CA ASN A 6 -0.99 27.07 -33.85
C ASN A 6 -0.87 26.25 -32.55
N ILE A 7 -1.93 26.19 -31.73
CA ILE A 7 -1.94 25.42 -30.48
C ILE A 7 -2.11 23.93 -30.78
N GLU A 8 -3.01 23.58 -31.72
CA GLU A 8 -3.19 22.18 -32.14
C GLU A 8 -1.92 21.61 -32.78
N LEU A 9 -1.23 22.38 -33.62
CA LEU A 9 0.03 21.97 -34.23
C LEU A 9 1.15 21.81 -33.19
N GLU A 10 1.22 22.70 -32.20
CA GLU A 10 2.19 22.60 -31.10
C GLU A 10 1.90 21.37 -30.23
N LEU A 11 0.63 21.08 -29.94
CA LEU A 11 0.20 19.89 -29.22
C LEU A 11 0.59 18.61 -29.98
N GLU A 12 0.26 18.51 -31.28
CA GLU A 12 0.68 17.37 -32.11
C GLU A 12 2.19 17.19 -32.11
N THR A 13 2.96 18.29 -32.15
CA THR A 13 4.42 18.25 -32.09
C THR A 13 4.92 17.71 -30.76
N LEU A 14 4.30 18.12 -29.64
CA LEU A 14 4.64 17.63 -28.30
C LEU A 14 4.28 16.15 -28.12
N LEU A 15 3.11 15.72 -28.60
CA LEU A 15 2.66 14.32 -28.54
C LEU A 15 3.50 13.40 -29.44
N ALA A 16 4.04 13.93 -30.54
CA ALA A 16 4.92 13.19 -31.44
C ALA A 16 6.34 13.01 -30.88
N ASP A 17 6.77 13.80 -29.90
CA ASP A 17 8.04 13.61 -29.18
C ASP A 17 7.93 12.52 -28.11
N GLU A 18 7.83 11.27 -28.58
CA GLU A 18 7.67 10.09 -27.72
C GLU A 18 8.82 9.95 -26.71
N ASP A 19 10.06 10.23 -27.10
CA ASP A 19 11.23 10.08 -26.23
C ASP A 19 11.25 11.14 -25.12
N GLY A 20 11.04 12.42 -25.46
CA GLY A 20 11.02 13.51 -24.50
C GLY A 20 9.88 13.36 -23.49
N LEU A 21 8.68 13.01 -23.97
CA LEU A 21 7.51 12.81 -23.13
C LEU A 21 7.67 11.60 -22.20
N ASN A 22 8.20 10.48 -22.70
CA ASN A 22 8.50 9.32 -21.87
C ASN A 22 9.54 9.64 -20.80
N GLU A 23 10.60 10.40 -21.13
CA GLU A 23 11.61 10.78 -20.14
C GLU A 23 11.02 11.68 -19.05
N GLU A 24 10.26 12.72 -19.40
CA GLU A 24 9.64 13.63 -18.42
C GLU A 24 8.68 12.90 -17.47
N VAL A 25 7.85 12.00 -17.99
CA VAL A 25 6.90 11.26 -17.16
C VAL A 25 7.61 10.19 -16.32
N THR A 26 8.46 9.36 -16.92
CA THR A 26 9.09 8.25 -16.18
C THR A 26 10.13 8.73 -15.17
N MET A 27 10.96 9.72 -15.53
CA MET A 27 11.97 10.25 -14.61
C MET A 27 11.40 11.36 -13.72
N GLY A 28 10.69 12.32 -14.28
CA GLY A 28 10.19 13.47 -13.54
C GLY A 28 8.99 13.12 -12.66
N LEU A 29 7.95 12.55 -13.25
CA LEU A 29 6.65 12.33 -12.59
C LEU A 29 6.60 11.04 -11.76
N ILE A 30 7.40 10.02 -12.09
CA ILE A 30 7.38 8.72 -11.39
C ILE A 30 8.59 8.57 -10.46
N ARG A 31 9.82 8.51 -11.00
CA ARG A 31 11.02 8.16 -10.21
C ARG A 31 11.51 9.26 -9.27
N ASN A 32 11.47 10.52 -9.71
CA ASN A 32 11.92 11.66 -8.89
C ASN A 32 10.79 12.30 -8.08
N LEU A 33 9.61 11.68 -8.07
CA LEU A 33 8.45 12.18 -7.38
C LEU A 33 8.68 12.19 -5.87
N LYS A 34 8.43 13.35 -5.25
CA LYS A 34 8.36 13.45 -3.80
C LYS A 34 6.93 13.21 -3.33
N ILE A 35 6.65 11.99 -2.89
CA ILE A 35 5.34 11.61 -2.36
C ILE A 35 4.98 12.51 -1.15
N PRO A 36 3.78 13.13 -1.13
CA PRO A 36 3.32 13.94 0.00
C PRO A 36 3.32 13.13 1.29
N SER A 37 3.77 13.70 2.41
CA SER A 37 3.77 12.96 3.67
C SER A 37 2.33 12.77 4.19
N PRO A 38 1.94 11.56 4.65
CA PRO A 38 0.61 11.33 5.20
C PRO A 38 0.43 11.95 6.60
N ASN A 39 1.50 12.55 7.14
CA ASN A 39 1.52 13.16 8.47
C ASN A 39 1.39 14.69 8.45
N THR A 40 1.15 15.30 7.28
CA THR A 40 0.94 16.76 7.20
C THR A 40 -0.37 17.17 7.88
N ASN A 41 -0.41 18.43 8.33
CA ASN A 41 -1.64 19.05 8.83
C ASN A 41 -1.83 20.40 8.12
N PRO A 42 -2.82 20.54 7.20
CA PRO A 42 -3.81 19.53 6.83
C PRO A 42 -3.21 18.30 6.11
N PRO A 43 -3.92 17.14 6.07
CA PRO A 43 -3.53 16.01 5.24
C PRO A 43 -3.48 16.42 3.75
N PRO A 44 -2.71 15.71 2.91
CA PRO A 44 -2.63 16.02 1.49
C PRO A 44 -4.02 15.90 0.85
N SER A 45 -4.33 16.84 -0.04
CA SER A 45 -5.58 16.82 -0.80
C SER A 45 -5.59 15.70 -1.84
N ASP A 46 -6.77 15.30 -2.28
CA ASP A 46 -6.97 14.35 -3.38
C ASP A 46 -6.18 14.76 -4.63
N LYS A 47 -6.19 16.04 -4.99
CA LYS A 47 -5.41 16.58 -6.10
C LYS A 47 -3.91 16.46 -5.92
N GLU A 48 -3.40 16.64 -4.71
CA GLU A 48 -1.96 16.45 -4.42
C GLU A 48 -1.56 14.97 -4.41
N VAL A 49 -2.50 14.06 -4.17
CA VAL A 49 -2.26 12.61 -4.18
C VAL A 49 -2.35 12.04 -5.59
N LEU A 50 -3.36 12.45 -6.35
CA LEU A 50 -3.74 11.88 -7.64
C LEU A 50 -3.23 12.69 -8.84
N PHE A 51 -2.45 13.76 -8.63
CA PHE A 51 -1.92 14.50 -9.77
C PHE A 51 -1.09 13.65 -10.75
N PRO A 52 -0.32 12.61 -10.36
CA PRO A 52 0.39 11.79 -11.32
C PRO A 52 -0.57 11.08 -12.28
N SER A 53 -1.60 10.40 -11.76
CA SER A 53 -2.61 9.76 -12.60
C SER A 53 -3.37 10.79 -13.45
N TYR A 54 -3.70 11.96 -12.91
CA TYR A 54 -4.36 13.02 -13.70
C TYR A 54 -3.51 13.53 -14.87
N LEU A 55 -2.21 13.72 -14.68
CA LEU A 55 -1.32 14.15 -15.76
C LEU A 55 -1.12 13.04 -16.80
N ILE A 56 -0.97 11.79 -16.35
CA ILE A 56 -0.85 10.64 -17.25
C ILE A 56 -2.15 10.48 -18.06
N ASN A 57 -3.32 10.51 -17.41
CA ASN A 57 -4.62 10.40 -18.05
C ASN A 57 -4.87 11.56 -19.03
N LEU A 58 -4.42 12.77 -18.72
CA LEU A 58 -4.49 13.91 -19.63
C LEU A 58 -3.69 13.63 -20.91
N VAL A 59 -2.42 13.23 -20.78
CA VAL A 59 -1.58 12.89 -21.93
C VAL A 59 -2.19 11.76 -22.75
N THR A 60 -2.67 10.70 -22.10
CA THR A 60 -3.34 9.57 -22.75
C THR A 60 -4.59 10.01 -23.50
N SER A 61 -5.43 10.86 -22.89
CA SER A 61 -6.62 11.41 -23.53
C SER A 61 -6.28 12.24 -24.76
N GLU A 62 -5.24 13.07 -24.70
CA GLU A 62 -4.81 13.89 -25.84
C GLU A 62 -4.22 13.03 -26.97
N MET A 63 -3.46 11.98 -26.64
CA MET A 63 -3.00 11.01 -27.65
C MET A 63 -4.17 10.34 -28.37
N TRP A 64 -5.18 9.88 -27.63
CA TRP A 64 -6.36 9.25 -28.21
C TRP A 64 -7.19 10.21 -29.05
N ASN A 65 -7.40 11.45 -28.59
CA ASN A 65 -8.14 12.46 -29.35
C ASN A 65 -7.47 12.82 -30.69
N ASN A 66 -6.14 12.71 -30.76
CA ASN A 66 -5.36 13.04 -31.96
C ASN A 66 -4.92 11.80 -32.77
N GLY A 67 -5.42 10.60 -32.46
CA GLY A 67 -5.18 9.39 -33.25
C GLY A 67 -3.85 8.67 -33.00
N PHE A 68 -3.10 9.05 -31.96
CA PHE A 68 -1.82 8.46 -31.56
C PHE A 68 -2.00 7.15 -30.77
N VAL A 69 -2.73 6.19 -31.33
CA VAL A 69 -3.13 4.94 -30.66
C VAL A 69 -1.91 4.11 -30.25
N LYS A 70 -0.97 3.88 -31.19
CA LYS A 70 0.21 3.02 -30.95
C LYS A 70 1.23 3.67 -30.04
N GLU A 71 1.37 4.99 -30.14
CA GLU A 71 2.21 5.81 -29.27
C GLU A 71 1.65 5.78 -27.84
N SER A 72 0.33 5.89 -27.67
CA SER A 72 -0.32 5.79 -26.36
C SER A 72 -0.14 4.42 -25.70
N GLU A 73 -0.18 3.34 -26.49
CA GLU A 73 0.09 1.98 -26.00
C GLU A 73 1.51 1.87 -25.41
N ARG A 74 2.51 2.36 -26.15
CA ARG A 74 3.92 2.37 -25.72
C ARG A 74 4.15 3.27 -24.52
N PHE A 75 3.57 4.46 -24.53
CA PHE A 75 3.63 5.41 -23.42
C PHE A 75 3.08 4.79 -22.13
N LEU A 76 1.88 4.22 -22.17
CA LEU A 76 1.25 3.58 -21.03
C LEU A 76 2.05 2.36 -20.54
N ALA A 77 2.59 1.55 -21.46
CA ALA A 77 3.45 0.43 -21.09
C ALA A 77 4.71 0.90 -20.32
N ASN A 78 5.37 1.96 -20.78
CA ASN A 78 6.55 2.55 -20.12
C ASN A 78 6.20 3.14 -18.74
N VAL A 79 5.06 3.81 -18.64
CA VAL A 79 4.52 4.35 -17.39
C VAL A 79 4.25 3.22 -16.39
N MET A 80 3.48 2.21 -16.78
CA MET A 80 3.14 1.07 -15.92
C MET A 80 4.39 0.33 -15.44
N GLN A 81 5.36 0.11 -16.34
CA GLN A 81 6.63 -0.50 -15.99
C GLN A 81 7.42 0.36 -14.98
N SER A 82 7.43 1.68 -15.17
CA SER A 82 8.15 2.60 -14.28
C SER A 82 7.51 2.67 -12.89
N ILE A 83 6.17 2.72 -12.81
CA ILE A 83 5.44 2.65 -11.54
C ILE A 83 5.75 1.34 -10.82
N GLN A 84 5.72 0.22 -11.54
CA GLN A 84 6.01 -1.08 -10.95
C GLN A 84 7.42 -1.12 -10.35
N GLN A 85 8.43 -0.64 -11.08
CA GLN A 85 9.82 -0.58 -10.60
C GLN A 85 9.95 0.35 -9.39
N GLU A 86 9.30 1.51 -9.43
CA GLU A 86 9.32 2.50 -8.34
C GLU A 86 8.72 1.92 -7.06
N VAL A 87 7.63 1.15 -7.13
CA VAL A 87 7.07 0.50 -5.94
C VAL A 87 7.96 -0.64 -5.44
N MET A 88 8.46 -1.47 -6.36
CA MET A 88 9.18 -2.71 -6.02
C MET A 88 10.59 -2.50 -5.47
N GLN A 89 11.18 -1.29 -5.60
CA GLN A 89 12.51 -0.99 -5.08
C GLN A 89 12.54 -0.74 -3.56
N HIS A 90 11.39 -0.44 -2.94
CA HIS A 90 11.29 -0.13 -1.51
C HIS A 90 11.04 -1.39 -0.66
N ASP A 91 11.65 -1.47 0.54
CA ASP A 91 11.39 -2.53 1.55
C ASP A 91 11.20 -1.88 2.93
N GLY A 92 10.76 -2.65 3.92
CA GLY A 92 10.65 -2.18 5.31
C GLY A 92 9.65 -1.04 5.50
N ASP A 93 10.06 0.02 6.23
CA ASP A 93 9.20 1.19 6.50
C ASP A 93 9.02 2.09 5.27
N GLU A 94 10.04 2.15 4.42
CA GLU A 94 10.05 3.00 3.23
C GLU A 94 9.04 2.54 2.18
N ALA A 95 8.64 1.26 2.21
CA ALA A 95 7.63 0.70 1.31
C ALA A 95 6.18 1.09 1.65
N ILE A 96 5.90 1.59 2.87
CA ILE A 96 4.52 1.85 3.32
C ILE A 96 3.86 2.91 2.43
N ASN A 97 4.53 4.05 2.28
CA ASN A 97 3.94 5.20 1.58
C ASN A 97 3.89 5.02 0.06
N PRO A 98 4.98 4.60 -0.63
CA PRO A 98 4.95 4.38 -2.07
C PRO A 98 3.94 3.32 -2.50
N GLY A 99 3.80 2.24 -1.73
CA GLY A 99 2.82 1.19 -2.04
C GLY A 99 1.38 1.69 -2.00
N ALA A 100 0.98 2.40 -0.94
CA ALA A 100 -0.37 2.95 -0.84
C ALA A 100 -0.63 4.08 -1.85
N PHE A 101 0.36 4.94 -2.10
CA PHE A 101 0.25 6.07 -3.03
C PHE A 101 0.11 5.63 -4.48
N TRP A 102 0.92 4.67 -4.92
CA TRP A 102 0.83 4.18 -6.31
C TRP A 102 -0.36 3.26 -6.51
N LEU A 103 -0.84 2.56 -5.48
CA LEU A 103 -2.08 1.81 -5.57
C LEU A 103 -3.27 2.73 -5.89
N SER A 104 -3.39 3.89 -5.22
CA SER A 104 -4.47 4.85 -5.50
C SER A 104 -4.34 5.48 -6.89
N ASN A 105 -3.11 5.82 -7.32
CA ASN A 105 -2.87 6.42 -8.64
C ASN A 105 -3.15 5.43 -9.78
N VAL A 106 -2.73 4.16 -9.66
CA VAL A 106 -3.01 3.12 -10.66
C VAL A 106 -4.52 2.82 -10.71
N HIS A 107 -5.20 2.79 -9.56
CA HIS A 107 -6.65 2.62 -9.52
C HIS A 107 -7.39 3.77 -10.22
N GLU A 108 -6.91 5.02 -10.06
CA GLU A 108 -7.46 6.18 -10.76
C GLU A 108 -7.22 6.11 -12.28
N MET A 109 -6.04 5.65 -12.72
CA MET A 109 -5.77 5.40 -14.13
C MET A 109 -6.72 4.33 -14.70
N LEU A 110 -6.92 3.22 -13.99
CA LEU A 110 -7.85 2.17 -14.38
C LEU A 110 -9.29 2.70 -14.47
N SER A 111 -9.72 3.48 -13.49
CA SER A 111 -11.04 4.12 -13.46
C SER A 111 -11.26 5.05 -14.64
N PHE A 112 -10.24 5.82 -15.02
CA PHE A 112 -10.28 6.67 -16.22
C PHE A 112 -10.47 5.83 -17.50
N VAL A 113 -9.79 4.69 -17.63
CA VAL A 113 -9.92 3.83 -18.82
C VAL A 113 -11.32 3.21 -18.92
N PHE A 114 -11.94 2.83 -17.80
CA PHE A 114 -13.35 2.41 -17.78
C PHE A 114 -14.28 3.53 -18.24
N LEU A 115 -14.08 4.75 -17.76
CA LEU A 115 -14.88 5.90 -18.17
C LEU A 115 -14.72 6.23 -19.67
N ALA A 116 -13.50 6.10 -20.19
CA ALA A 116 -13.21 6.31 -21.60
C ALA A 116 -13.92 5.28 -22.48
N GLU A 117 -13.91 4.00 -22.10
CA GLU A 117 -14.64 2.95 -22.83
C GLU A 117 -16.14 3.27 -22.93
N ASP A 118 -16.79 3.58 -21.80
CA ASP A 118 -18.21 3.96 -21.77
C ASP A 118 -18.52 5.14 -22.71
N TRP A 119 -17.61 6.12 -22.78
CA TRP A 119 -17.74 7.29 -23.64
C TRP A 119 -17.60 6.95 -25.13
N TYR A 120 -16.64 6.11 -25.50
CA TYR A 120 -16.45 5.66 -26.88
C TYR A 120 -17.59 4.75 -27.35
N GLU A 121 -18.05 3.82 -26.52
CA GLU A 121 -19.20 2.97 -26.83
C GLU A 121 -20.47 3.81 -27.09
N ALA A 122 -20.68 4.87 -26.31
CA ALA A 122 -21.81 5.78 -26.50
C ALA A 122 -21.80 6.51 -27.85
N GLN A 123 -20.62 6.71 -28.46
CA GLN A 123 -20.49 7.35 -29.77
C GLN A 123 -20.75 6.43 -30.96
N LYS A 124 -20.88 5.11 -30.73
CA LYS A 124 -21.10 4.11 -31.80
C LYS A 124 -20.06 4.18 -32.92
N THR A 125 -18.82 4.51 -32.57
CA THR A 125 -17.70 4.47 -33.48
C THR A 125 -17.22 3.03 -33.61
N ASP A 126 -17.37 2.40 -34.78
CA ASP A 126 -16.79 1.09 -35.07
C ASP A 126 -15.26 1.21 -35.24
N ASN A 127 -14.53 1.36 -34.13
CA ASN A 127 -13.09 1.55 -34.11
C ASN A 127 -12.36 0.41 -33.40
N TYR A 128 -12.23 -0.70 -34.13
CA TYR A 128 -11.67 -1.96 -33.62
C TYR A 128 -10.24 -1.82 -33.05
N GLU A 129 -9.44 -0.86 -33.53
CA GLU A 129 -8.10 -0.62 -32.98
C GLU A 129 -8.15 0.01 -31.59
N TYR A 130 -9.14 0.87 -31.32
CA TYR A 130 -9.33 1.47 -29.99
C TYR A 130 -9.90 0.48 -29.00
N ASP A 131 -10.92 -0.31 -29.40
CA ASP A 131 -11.50 -1.33 -28.54
C ASP A 131 -10.43 -2.31 -28.06
N ARG A 132 -9.57 -2.75 -28.99
CA ARG A 132 -8.44 -3.62 -28.67
C ARG A 132 -7.43 -2.94 -27.72
N LEU A 133 -7.12 -1.66 -27.94
CA LEU A 133 -6.21 -0.92 -27.07
C LEU A 133 -6.77 -0.82 -25.66
N LEU A 134 -8.04 -0.46 -25.50
CA LEU A 134 -8.70 -0.34 -24.19
C LEU A 134 -8.68 -1.67 -23.44
N GLU A 135 -8.97 -2.79 -24.12
CA GLU A 135 -8.91 -4.13 -23.51
C GLU A 135 -7.49 -4.46 -22.99
N ILE A 136 -6.44 -4.17 -23.78
CA ILE A 136 -5.05 -4.38 -23.39
C ILE A 136 -4.68 -3.51 -22.18
N VAL A 137 -4.98 -2.21 -22.25
CA VAL A 137 -4.63 -1.25 -21.20
C VAL A 137 -5.32 -1.59 -19.88
N LYS A 138 -6.61 -1.97 -19.92
CA LYS A 138 -7.33 -2.41 -18.71
C LYS A 138 -6.69 -3.62 -18.08
N HIS A 139 -6.45 -4.66 -18.86
CA HIS A 139 -5.82 -5.89 -18.37
C HIS A 139 -4.45 -5.60 -17.74
N ASP A 140 -3.64 -4.75 -18.38
CA ASP A 140 -2.31 -4.43 -17.89
C ASP A 140 -2.34 -3.56 -16.63
N LEU A 141 -3.29 -2.63 -16.52
CA LEU A 141 -3.51 -1.84 -15.30
C LEU A 141 -4.04 -2.68 -14.14
N GLU A 142 -5.00 -3.58 -14.38
CA GLU A 142 -5.47 -4.55 -13.39
C GLU A 142 -4.32 -5.44 -12.90
N SER A 143 -3.46 -5.90 -13.81
CA SER A 143 -2.27 -6.68 -13.49
C SER A 143 -1.29 -5.87 -12.64
N LEU A 144 -1.05 -4.61 -12.99
CA LEU A 144 -0.18 -3.70 -12.23
C LEU A 144 -0.73 -3.46 -10.82
N GLU A 145 -2.02 -3.15 -10.70
CA GLU A 145 -2.69 -2.92 -9.42
C GLU A 145 -2.55 -4.16 -8.51
N PHE A 146 -2.81 -5.34 -9.05
CA PHE A 146 -2.59 -6.61 -8.35
C PHE A 146 -1.13 -6.79 -7.92
N ASN A 147 -0.17 -6.55 -8.80
CA ASN A 147 1.26 -6.75 -8.52
C ASN A 147 1.76 -5.79 -7.43
N ILE A 148 1.32 -4.53 -7.46
CA ILE A 148 1.59 -3.52 -6.43
C ILE A 148 1.03 -4.00 -5.09
N TYR A 149 -0.27 -4.29 -5.03
CA TYR A 149 -0.92 -4.72 -3.78
C TYR A 149 -0.27 -5.99 -3.22
N HIS A 150 -0.05 -7.00 -4.05
CA HIS A 150 0.54 -8.27 -3.64
C HIS A 150 1.95 -8.08 -3.06
N THR A 151 2.80 -7.33 -3.76
CA THR A 151 4.19 -7.11 -3.33
C THR A 151 4.24 -6.26 -2.07
N TRP A 152 3.46 -5.18 -2.02
CA TRP A 152 3.36 -4.32 -0.86
C TRP A 152 2.88 -5.11 0.37
N MET A 153 1.82 -5.89 0.24
CA MET A 153 1.30 -6.72 1.33
C MET A 153 2.32 -7.76 1.81
N LYS A 154 3.12 -8.33 0.90
CA LYS A 154 4.21 -9.26 1.25
C LYS A 154 5.28 -8.57 2.11
N VAL A 155 5.65 -7.33 1.79
CA VAL A 155 6.59 -6.51 2.58
C VAL A 155 6.03 -6.21 3.97
N LEU A 156 4.77 -5.74 4.05
CA LEU A 156 4.10 -5.45 5.32
C LEU A 156 4.03 -6.69 6.22
N LYS A 157 3.59 -7.82 5.67
CA LYS A 157 3.52 -9.11 6.38
C LYS A 157 4.89 -9.56 6.88
N LYS A 158 5.93 -9.49 6.03
CA LYS A 158 7.32 -9.85 6.40
C LYS A 158 7.82 -9.01 7.58
N LYS A 159 7.49 -7.72 7.60
CA LYS A 159 7.86 -6.82 8.71
C LYS A 159 7.07 -7.14 9.97
N LEU A 160 5.74 -7.22 9.87
CA LEU A 160 4.86 -7.52 10.99
C LEU A 160 5.23 -8.86 11.64
N HIS A 161 5.52 -9.90 10.85
CA HIS A 161 5.89 -11.22 11.34
C HIS A 161 7.07 -11.19 12.33
N LYS A 162 8.05 -10.31 12.13
CA LYS A 162 9.20 -10.16 13.03
C LYS A 162 8.83 -9.54 14.38
N MET A 163 7.70 -8.82 14.44
CA MET A 163 7.22 -8.12 15.63
C MET A 163 6.26 -8.96 16.47
N ILE A 164 5.49 -9.87 15.86
CA ILE A 164 4.39 -10.59 16.53
C ILE A 164 4.87 -11.28 17.81
N ILE A 165 5.89 -12.14 17.74
CA ILE A 165 6.33 -12.91 18.91
C ILE A 165 6.96 -12.00 19.98
N PRO A 166 7.93 -11.13 19.67
CA PRO A 166 8.52 -10.26 20.69
C PRO A 166 7.50 -9.29 21.31
N ALA A 167 6.60 -8.72 20.51
CA ALA A 167 5.64 -7.73 20.98
C ALA A 167 4.47 -8.34 21.73
N ILE A 168 3.87 -9.42 21.23
CA ILE A 168 2.61 -9.94 21.80
C ILE A 168 2.90 -11.00 22.87
N ILE A 169 3.83 -11.91 22.60
CA ILE A 169 4.10 -13.07 23.44
C ILE A 169 5.15 -12.76 24.50
N GLU A 170 6.26 -12.12 24.13
CA GLU A 170 7.41 -11.95 25.02
C GLU A 170 7.33 -10.68 25.87
N SER A 171 6.80 -9.59 25.31
CA SER A 171 6.68 -8.31 25.99
C SER A 171 5.80 -8.39 27.24
N GLN A 172 6.29 -7.76 28.31
CA GLN A 172 5.64 -7.74 29.62
C GLN A 172 5.30 -6.30 29.99
N SER A 173 4.25 -5.77 29.37
CA SER A 173 3.84 -4.38 29.47
C SER A 173 3.14 -4.04 30.79
N LEU A 174 2.55 -5.02 31.49
CA LEU A 174 1.87 -4.80 32.78
C LEU A 174 2.86 -4.81 33.97
N PRO A 175 3.04 -3.67 34.68
CA PRO A 175 3.87 -3.62 35.89
C PRO A 175 3.29 -4.51 37.00
N GLY A 176 4.15 -5.16 37.79
CA GLY A 176 3.73 -6.04 38.90
C GLY A 176 3.33 -7.46 38.49
N PHE A 177 3.14 -7.72 37.20
CA PHE A 177 2.84 -9.05 36.64
C PHE A 177 4.01 -9.63 35.84
N VAL A 178 5.21 -9.05 35.98
CA VAL A 178 6.41 -9.52 35.29
C VAL A 178 6.83 -10.87 35.85
N THR A 179 7.07 -11.83 34.98
CA THR A 179 7.66 -13.14 35.29
C THR A 179 9.15 -13.10 35.00
N ASN A 180 9.95 -13.57 35.96
CA ASN A 180 11.35 -13.89 35.70
C ASN A 180 11.39 -15.14 34.83
N GLU A 181 11.60 -14.96 33.53
CA GLU A 181 11.92 -16.08 32.66
C GLU A 181 13.30 -16.58 33.08
N SER A 182 13.35 -17.78 33.68
CA SER A 182 14.58 -18.42 34.11
C SER A 182 15.38 -18.82 32.87
N SER A 183 16.08 -17.85 32.27
CA SER A 183 17.08 -18.15 31.27
C SER A 183 18.20 -18.92 31.95
N ARG A 184 18.28 -20.20 31.60
CA ARG A 184 19.37 -21.16 31.72
C ARG A 184 20.56 -20.67 32.55
N PHE A 185 20.87 -21.47 33.57
CA PHE A 185 21.95 -21.44 34.58
C PHE A 185 23.36 -20.90 34.20
N LEU A 186 23.61 -20.51 32.95
CA LEU A 186 24.89 -19.99 32.44
C LEU A 186 24.84 -18.52 31.97
N GLY A 187 23.68 -17.86 31.96
CA GLY A 187 23.54 -16.46 31.49
C GLY A 187 24.00 -15.36 32.47
N LYS A 188 24.37 -15.71 33.70
CA LYS A 188 24.67 -14.72 34.76
C LYS A 188 25.95 -13.90 34.54
N LEU A 189 26.81 -14.29 33.60
CA LEU A 189 28.04 -13.53 33.29
C LEU A 189 27.85 -12.50 32.15
N LEU A 190 26.72 -12.56 31.44
CA LEU A 190 26.36 -11.64 30.37
C LEU A 190 24.94 -11.12 30.68
N GLN A 191 24.84 -10.17 31.61
CA GLN A 191 23.65 -9.35 31.73
C GLN A 191 23.54 -8.45 30.48
N SER A 192 23.17 -9.03 29.35
CA SER A 192 22.48 -8.25 28.32
C SER A 192 21.02 -8.22 28.73
N ASN A 193 20.51 -7.03 29.06
CA ASN A 193 19.10 -6.75 29.31
C ASN A 193 18.21 -7.57 28.36
N SER A 194 17.40 -8.47 28.91
CA SER A 194 16.46 -9.32 28.17
C SER A 194 15.22 -8.53 27.75
N THR A 195 15.42 -7.38 27.10
CA THR A 195 14.34 -6.60 26.50
C THR A 195 13.96 -7.25 25.18
N PRO A 196 12.69 -7.59 24.95
CA PRO A 196 12.24 -8.09 23.65
C PRO A 196 12.65 -7.14 22.52
N ALA A 197 12.92 -7.70 21.34
CA ALA A 197 13.36 -6.92 20.18
C ALA A 197 12.31 -5.91 19.69
N TYR A 198 11.03 -6.18 19.96
CA TYR A 198 9.91 -5.31 19.64
C TYR A 198 8.92 -5.24 20.79
N SER A 199 8.29 -4.08 20.93
CA SER A 199 7.21 -3.82 21.88
C SER A 199 5.85 -3.73 21.17
N MET A 200 4.78 -3.72 21.96
CA MET A 200 3.44 -3.42 21.45
C MET A 200 3.35 -2.04 20.79
N ASP A 201 4.13 -1.06 21.24
CA ASP A 201 4.15 0.28 20.62
C ASP A 201 4.72 0.21 19.21
N ASN A 202 5.73 -0.62 18.97
CA ASN A 202 6.27 -0.82 17.62
C ASN A 202 5.25 -1.47 16.68
N LEU A 203 4.53 -2.49 17.16
CA LEU A 203 3.49 -3.18 16.38
C LEU A 203 2.34 -2.23 16.04
N LEU A 204 1.81 -1.52 17.04
CA LEU A 204 0.70 -0.56 16.82
C LEU A 204 1.15 0.63 15.97
N SER A 205 2.41 1.06 16.07
CA SER A 205 2.96 2.10 15.20
C SER A 205 2.98 1.66 13.73
N LEU A 206 3.29 0.39 13.45
CA LEU A 206 3.23 -0.15 12.09
C LEU A 206 1.79 -0.14 11.57
N LEU A 207 0.82 -0.66 12.33
CA LEU A 207 -0.59 -0.67 11.94
C LEU A 207 -1.12 0.75 11.70
N ASN A 208 -0.81 1.70 12.60
CA ASN A 208 -1.15 3.11 12.45
C ASN A 208 -0.54 3.72 11.18
N SER A 209 0.72 3.44 10.89
CA SER A 209 1.41 4.01 9.72
C SER A 209 0.77 3.52 8.42
N VAL A 210 0.46 2.22 8.35
CA VAL A 210 -0.23 1.61 7.19
C VAL A 210 -1.65 2.18 7.05
N PHE A 211 -2.44 2.19 8.12
CA PHE A 211 -3.81 2.73 8.09
C PHE A 211 -3.82 4.21 7.68
N ARG A 212 -2.96 5.04 8.29
CA ARG A 212 -2.87 6.47 8.01
C ARG A 212 -2.44 6.72 6.56
N ALA A 213 -1.46 5.97 6.04
CA ALA A 213 -1.04 6.09 4.64
C ALA A 213 -2.22 5.81 3.69
N MET A 214 -2.97 4.74 3.92
CA MET A 214 -4.11 4.42 3.05
C MET A 214 -5.21 5.48 3.11
N LYS A 215 -5.54 6.00 4.30
CA LYS A 215 -6.52 7.10 4.42
C LYS A 215 -6.03 8.39 3.79
N ALA A 216 -4.76 8.75 3.99
CA ALA A 216 -4.18 9.98 3.46
C ALA A 216 -4.05 9.95 1.93
N TYR A 217 -3.93 8.76 1.34
CA TYR A 217 -3.90 8.58 -0.11
C TYR A 217 -5.22 8.10 -0.70
N TYR A 218 -6.33 8.31 0.02
CA TYR A 218 -7.68 8.13 -0.51
C TYR A 218 -8.00 6.72 -1.04
N LEU A 219 -7.38 5.68 -0.49
CA LEU A 219 -7.79 4.30 -0.79
C LEU A 219 -9.19 4.03 -0.24
N GLU A 220 -9.96 3.22 -0.97
CA GLU A 220 -11.31 2.85 -0.57
C GLU A 220 -11.33 2.11 0.77
N ASP A 221 -12.33 2.36 1.60
CA ASP A 221 -12.48 1.74 2.91
C ASP A 221 -12.53 0.20 2.84
N SER A 222 -13.01 -0.36 1.72
CA SER A 222 -13.02 -1.80 1.44
C SER A 222 -11.59 -2.38 1.41
N ILE A 223 -10.67 -1.73 0.67
CA ILE A 223 -9.26 -2.10 0.53
C ILE A 223 -8.54 -1.94 1.86
N ILE A 224 -8.83 -0.86 2.59
CA ILE A 224 -8.29 -0.61 3.93
C ILE A 224 -8.68 -1.74 4.88
N THR A 225 -9.98 -2.07 4.88
CA THR A 225 -10.53 -3.10 5.76
C THR A 225 -9.89 -4.46 5.47
N GLN A 226 -9.79 -4.83 4.19
CA GLN A 226 -9.18 -6.07 3.76
C GLN A 226 -7.69 -6.15 4.15
N THR A 227 -6.94 -5.07 3.93
CA THR A 227 -5.50 -5.00 4.24
C THR A 227 -5.26 -5.18 5.73
N ILE A 228 -5.94 -4.40 6.57
CA ILE A 228 -5.73 -4.47 8.02
C ILE A 228 -6.22 -5.82 8.58
N THR A 229 -7.36 -6.33 8.12
CA THR A 229 -7.88 -7.64 8.54
C THR A 229 -6.87 -8.75 8.26
N GLU A 230 -6.24 -8.75 7.08
CA GLU A 230 -5.27 -9.77 6.72
C GLU A 230 -3.95 -9.64 7.52
N LEU A 231 -3.53 -8.43 7.89
CA LEU A 231 -2.41 -8.22 8.82
C LEU A 231 -2.73 -8.76 10.22
N LEU A 232 -3.94 -8.51 10.72
CA LEU A 232 -4.40 -8.99 12.03
C LEU A 232 -4.61 -10.51 12.05
N ARG A 233 -5.03 -11.10 10.93
CA ARG A 233 -5.06 -12.56 10.76
C ARG A 233 -3.69 -13.19 10.90
N LEU A 234 -2.66 -12.58 10.29
CA LEU A 234 -1.28 -13.03 10.47
C LEU A 234 -0.87 -12.97 11.95
N VAL A 235 -1.22 -11.89 12.65
CA VAL A 235 -0.99 -11.74 14.09
C VAL A 235 -1.61 -12.90 14.87
N GLY A 236 -2.91 -13.15 14.70
CA GLY A 236 -3.64 -14.20 15.40
C GLY A 236 -3.02 -15.58 15.21
N VAL A 237 -2.83 -15.99 13.94
CA VAL A 237 -2.29 -17.31 13.59
C VAL A 237 -0.86 -17.50 14.09
N THR A 238 0.02 -16.52 13.89
CA THR A 238 1.43 -16.65 14.28
C THR A 238 1.60 -16.68 15.80
N ALA A 239 0.92 -15.80 16.53
CA ALA A 239 0.98 -15.78 17.99
C ALA A 239 0.40 -17.07 18.60
N PHE A 240 -0.72 -17.57 18.07
CA PHE A 240 -1.37 -18.78 18.58
C PHE A 240 -0.49 -20.01 18.39
N ASN A 241 0.08 -20.18 17.19
CA ASN A 241 0.98 -21.28 16.90
C ASN A 241 2.24 -21.28 17.78
N ASP A 242 2.81 -20.11 18.07
CA ASP A 242 3.97 -20.00 18.97
C ASP A 242 3.61 -20.42 20.41
N LEU A 243 2.47 -19.95 20.92
CA LEU A 243 1.99 -20.30 22.26
C LEU A 243 1.79 -21.80 22.45
N LEU A 244 1.22 -22.49 21.46
CA LEU A 244 1.02 -23.95 21.51
C LEU A 244 2.33 -24.74 21.62
N MET A 245 3.42 -24.21 21.06
CA MET A 245 4.71 -24.88 21.02
C MET A 245 5.58 -24.63 22.28
N ARG A 246 5.23 -23.64 23.12
CA ARG A 246 6.04 -23.27 24.30
C ARG A 246 5.79 -24.18 25.50
N ARG A 247 6.84 -24.86 25.98
CA ARG A 247 6.84 -25.65 27.21
C ARG A 247 7.26 -24.81 28.42
N ASN A 248 6.61 -25.03 29.57
CA ASN A 248 6.91 -24.35 30.85
C ASN A 248 6.87 -22.81 30.79
N PHE A 249 6.05 -22.28 29.89
CA PHE A 249 5.93 -20.85 29.64
C PHE A 249 4.60 -20.30 30.14
N LEU A 250 3.51 -20.98 29.79
CA LEU A 250 2.16 -20.56 30.14
C LEU A 250 1.96 -20.56 31.65
N SER A 251 1.50 -19.44 32.17
CA SER A 251 1.11 -19.24 33.56
C SER A 251 0.02 -18.16 33.60
N TRP A 252 -0.71 -18.06 34.70
CA TRP A 252 -1.73 -17.01 34.86
C TRP A 252 -1.16 -15.60 34.67
N LYS A 253 0.09 -15.34 35.12
CA LYS A 253 0.77 -14.06 34.91
C LYS A 253 1.08 -13.80 33.44
N ARG A 254 1.55 -14.80 32.70
CA ARG A 254 1.78 -14.69 31.24
C ARG A 254 0.48 -14.50 30.48
N GLY A 255 -0.57 -15.23 30.86
CA GLY A 255 -1.90 -15.07 30.29
C GLY A 255 -2.40 -13.63 30.45
N LEU A 256 -2.22 -13.01 31.63
CA LEU A 256 -2.61 -11.62 31.84
C LEU A 256 -1.79 -10.63 30.99
N GLN A 257 -0.48 -10.84 30.86
CA GLN A 257 0.38 -10.00 29.99
C GLN A 257 -0.05 -10.09 28.52
N ILE A 258 -0.27 -11.30 28.02
CA ILE A 258 -0.68 -11.55 26.63
C ILE A 258 -2.07 -10.98 26.38
N ASN A 259 -3.02 -11.22 27.29
CA ASN A 259 -4.37 -10.66 27.20
C ASN A 259 -4.33 -9.13 27.12
N TYR A 260 -3.54 -8.49 27.98
CA TYR A 260 -3.36 -7.03 27.90
C TYR A 260 -2.80 -6.58 26.55
N ASN A 261 -1.79 -7.28 26.02
CA ASN A 261 -1.23 -6.96 24.70
C ASN A 261 -2.28 -7.12 23.59
N ILE A 262 -3.15 -8.15 23.64
CA ILE A 262 -4.24 -8.36 22.67
C ILE A 262 -5.32 -7.29 22.80
N THR A 263 -5.75 -6.95 24.03
CA THR A 263 -6.73 -5.90 24.29
C THR A 263 -6.29 -4.56 23.69
N ARG A 264 -4.99 -4.24 23.71
CA ARG A 264 -4.48 -3.03 23.06
C ARG A 264 -4.70 -3.03 21.54
N ILE A 265 -4.64 -4.20 20.89
CA ILE A 265 -4.96 -4.34 19.46
C ILE A 265 -6.47 -4.20 19.24
N GLU A 266 -7.30 -4.76 20.11
CA GLU A 266 -8.76 -4.59 20.04
C GLU A 266 -9.18 -3.13 20.21
N GLU A 267 -8.61 -2.43 21.19
CA GLU A 267 -8.85 -1.01 21.39
C GLU A 267 -8.43 -0.19 20.17
N TRP A 268 -7.29 -0.55 19.57
CA TRP A 268 -6.85 0.04 18.31
C TRP A 268 -7.84 -0.24 17.17
N CYS A 269 -8.36 -1.46 17.04
CA CYS A 269 -9.37 -1.79 16.03
C CYS A 269 -10.66 -0.98 16.24
N LYS A 270 -11.12 -0.86 17.50
CA LYS A 270 -12.31 -0.06 17.86
C LYS A 270 -12.12 1.42 17.53
N SER A 271 -10.93 1.98 17.76
CA SER A 271 -10.67 3.40 17.46
C SER A 271 -10.56 3.72 15.97
N HIS A 272 -10.46 2.69 15.11
CA HIS A 272 -10.36 2.82 13.65
C HIS A 272 -11.58 2.21 12.93
N ASP A 273 -12.66 1.92 13.64
CA ASP A 273 -13.89 1.32 13.11
C ASP A 273 -13.66 -0.02 12.36
N MET A 274 -12.80 -0.88 12.90
CA MET A 274 -12.38 -2.17 12.31
C MET A 274 -12.86 -3.40 13.11
N PRO A 275 -14.18 -3.68 13.21
CA PRO A 275 -14.70 -4.78 14.03
C PRO A 275 -14.25 -6.17 13.55
N GLU A 276 -14.11 -6.39 12.24
CA GLU A 276 -13.66 -7.66 11.65
C GLU A 276 -12.22 -8.01 12.05
N GLY A 277 -11.40 -7.00 12.34
CA GLY A 277 -10.03 -7.16 12.82
C GLY A 277 -9.96 -7.84 14.18
N THR A 278 -10.94 -7.58 15.05
CA THR A 278 -11.03 -8.21 16.39
C THR A 278 -11.30 -9.71 16.27
N LEU A 279 -12.13 -10.11 15.31
CA LEU A 279 -12.47 -11.52 15.07
C LEU A 279 -11.23 -12.35 14.68
N GLN A 280 -10.22 -11.71 14.07
CA GLN A 280 -8.99 -12.40 13.68
C GLN A 280 -8.10 -12.81 14.88
N LEU A 281 -8.41 -12.31 16.09
CA LEU A 281 -7.65 -12.55 17.31
C LEU A 281 -8.36 -13.53 18.26
N GLU A 282 -9.52 -14.09 17.89
CA GLU A 282 -10.34 -14.96 18.74
C GLU A 282 -9.59 -16.17 19.32
N HIS A 283 -8.63 -16.73 18.57
CA HIS A 283 -7.84 -17.86 19.07
C HIS A 283 -6.91 -17.51 20.23
N LEU A 284 -6.66 -16.23 20.47
CA LEU A 284 -5.79 -15.75 21.55
C LEU A 284 -6.57 -15.24 22.77
N MET A 285 -7.89 -15.03 22.65
CA MET A 285 -8.79 -14.62 23.73
C MET A 285 -9.25 -15.84 24.55
#